data_AF-A0A4R4FGA0-F1
#
_entry.id   AF-A0A4R4FGA0-F1
#
_cell.length_a   1.000
_cell.length_b   1.000
_cell.length_c   1.000
_cell.angle_alpha   90.00
_cell.angle_beta   90.00
_cell.angle_gamma   90.00
#
_symmetry.space_group_name_H-M   'P 1'
#
loop_
_entity.id
_entity.type
_entity.pdbx_description
1 polymer ?
#
loop_
_entity_poly.entity_id
_entity_poly.type
_entity_poly.pdbx_seq_one_letter_code
_entity_poly.pdbx_strand_id
1 'polypeptide(L)'
;MGEIKDFHCTYDNSAGINEEVTRKLNLKFPDAYMHWETMAALSKALKMHDGASFCELPFCHTVEAEAMGGVINYGNEKTGPRAKEYVCTAPEELLDLPEMDFRKGRIHEVLLACQALRREGEHVVLQVSGPFTILNVLIDAKYVFKAMRKKPDLMKDVFWKLGDEILRFMEEARKYGVDMISYADSSGGLSILGPKMAEQVVEDFTYGFLKRVEERMEGETLVLLCPKTTFALLGTKKAELLDARLSGPSDYGEACIEMVGKTGFVGQMCIKNIHYKLENAVIKTVKLM
;
A
#
# COMPACT_ATOMS: atom_id res chain seq x y z
N MET A 1 23.29 -14.93 -7.33
CA MET A 1 22.09 -14.20 -6.90
C MET A 1 20.91 -15.17 -6.84
N GLY A 2 19.90 -14.93 -6.00
CA GLY A 2 18.65 -15.70 -6.10
C GLY A 2 17.84 -15.24 -7.32
N GLU A 3 16.91 -16.07 -7.77
CA GLU A 3 15.93 -15.65 -8.79
C GLU A 3 14.81 -14.86 -8.12
N ILE A 4 14.49 -13.66 -8.62
CA ILE A 4 13.31 -12.91 -8.17
C ILE A 4 12.07 -13.65 -8.67
N LYS A 5 11.22 -14.09 -7.73
CA LYS A 5 9.95 -14.74 -8.05
C LYS A 5 8.84 -13.70 -8.16
N ASP A 6 7.91 -13.89 -9.10
CA ASP A 6 6.68 -13.12 -9.10
C ASP A 6 5.65 -13.74 -8.14
N PHE A 7 4.74 -12.90 -7.65
CA PHE A 7 3.54 -13.34 -6.95
C PHE A 7 2.32 -13.12 -7.86
N HIS A 8 1.58 -14.20 -8.13
CA HIS A 8 0.35 -14.11 -8.90
C HIS A 8 -0.80 -13.67 -8.00
N CYS A 9 -1.27 -12.43 -8.18
CA CYS A 9 -2.44 -11.93 -7.49
C CYS A 9 -3.67 -12.75 -7.91
N THR A 10 -4.31 -13.41 -6.95
CA THR A 10 -5.59 -14.11 -7.13
C THR A 10 -6.80 -13.23 -6.84
N TYR A 11 -6.54 -12.03 -6.33
CA TYR A 11 -7.52 -10.98 -6.12
C TYR A 11 -7.41 -10.05 -7.30
N ASP A 12 -8.54 -9.80 -7.91
CA ASP A 12 -8.65 -8.77 -8.91
C ASP A 12 -8.31 -7.46 -8.18
N ASN A 13 -7.25 -6.77 -8.59
CA ASN A 13 -6.95 -5.42 -8.10
C ASN A 13 -8.02 -4.41 -8.58
N SER A 14 -9.19 -4.92 -8.98
CA SER A 14 -10.24 -4.19 -9.65
C SER A 14 -10.82 -3.20 -8.67
N ALA A 15 -10.58 -1.94 -9.02
CA ALA A 15 -11.20 -0.78 -8.44
C ALA A 15 -12.71 -0.96 -8.53
N GLY A 16 -13.32 -1.36 -7.42
CA GLY A 16 -14.74 -1.62 -7.35
C GLY A 16 -15.12 -2.22 -6.00
N ILE A 17 -16.26 -1.82 -5.48
CA ILE A 17 -16.83 -2.32 -4.24
C ILE A 17 -17.99 -3.24 -4.62
N ASN A 18 -18.13 -4.34 -3.89
CA ASN A 18 -19.26 -5.24 -4.04
C ASN A 18 -20.60 -4.48 -3.94
N GLU A 19 -21.42 -4.53 -5.00
CA GLU A 19 -22.69 -3.82 -5.10
C GLU A 19 -23.68 -4.19 -3.99
N GLU A 20 -23.59 -5.39 -3.43
CA GLU A 20 -24.49 -5.82 -2.35
C GLU A 20 -24.22 -5.03 -1.07
N VAL A 21 -22.94 -4.68 -0.82
CA VAL A 21 -22.51 -3.88 0.33
C VAL A 21 -22.98 -2.43 0.16
N THR A 22 -22.82 -1.85 -1.03
CA THR A 22 -23.16 -0.45 -1.28
C THR A 22 -24.66 -0.17 -1.25
N ARG A 23 -25.49 -1.11 -1.74
CA ARG A 23 -26.96 -1.00 -1.70
C ARG A 23 -27.52 -0.91 -0.28
N LYS A 24 -26.93 -1.64 0.68
CA LYS A 24 -27.39 -1.65 2.08
C LYS A 24 -27.10 -0.34 2.82
N LEU A 25 -26.06 0.40 2.41
CA LEU A 25 -25.63 1.63 3.07
C LEU A 25 -26.19 2.92 2.46
N ASN A 26 -26.93 2.83 1.35
CA ASN A 26 -27.46 3.99 0.60
C ASN A 26 -26.37 5.05 0.29
N LEU A 27 -25.13 4.60 0.06
CA LEU A 27 -24.02 5.48 -0.26
C LEU A 27 -24.09 5.95 -1.70
N LYS A 28 -23.72 7.20 -1.94
CA LYS A 28 -23.58 7.78 -3.26
C LYS A 28 -22.12 7.80 -3.67
N PHE A 29 -21.85 7.44 -4.92
CA PHE A 29 -20.52 7.56 -5.50
C PHE A 29 -20.48 8.79 -6.41
N PRO A 30 -19.39 9.58 -6.39
CA PRO A 30 -18.12 9.29 -5.74
C PRO A 30 -18.01 9.67 -4.25
N ASP A 31 -19.03 10.30 -3.64
CA ASP A 31 -18.98 10.82 -2.25
C ASP A 31 -18.47 9.80 -1.22
N ALA A 32 -18.78 8.53 -1.39
CA ALA A 32 -18.29 7.41 -0.58
C ALA A 32 -16.76 7.25 -0.53
N TYR A 33 -16.05 7.85 -1.50
CA TYR A 33 -14.59 7.91 -1.57
C TYR A 33 -14.02 9.24 -1.07
N MET A 34 -14.87 10.24 -0.81
CA MET A 34 -14.47 11.63 -0.58
C MET A 34 -14.53 12.02 0.89
N HIS A 35 -15.43 11.42 1.68
CA HIS A 35 -15.69 11.86 3.06
C HIS A 35 -15.43 10.74 4.07
N TRP A 36 -14.78 11.08 5.18
CA TRP A 36 -14.34 10.12 6.17
C TRP A 36 -15.50 9.30 6.77
N GLU A 37 -16.67 9.91 7.00
CA GLU A 37 -17.84 9.23 7.56
C GLU A 37 -18.28 8.08 6.64
N THR A 38 -18.34 8.38 5.35
CA THR A 38 -18.77 7.43 4.33
C THR A 38 -17.72 6.34 4.11
N MET A 39 -16.43 6.69 4.14
CA MET A 39 -15.33 5.73 4.05
C MET A 39 -15.30 4.77 5.25
N ALA A 40 -15.47 5.28 6.46
CA ALA A 40 -15.53 4.46 7.68
C ALA A 40 -16.75 3.53 7.68
N ALA A 41 -17.93 4.04 7.32
CA ALA A 41 -19.15 3.22 7.21
C ALA A 41 -19.00 2.09 6.18
N LEU A 42 -18.43 2.43 5.02
CA LEU A 42 -18.18 1.49 3.94
C LEU A 42 -17.16 0.41 4.32
N SER A 43 -16.05 0.80 4.95
CA SER A 43 -15.00 -0.14 5.37
C SER A 43 -15.52 -1.16 6.38
N LYS A 44 -16.34 -0.73 7.35
CA LYS A 44 -17.02 -1.64 8.29
C LYS A 44 -17.96 -2.61 7.59
N ALA A 45 -18.74 -2.12 6.63
CA ALA A 45 -19.67 -2.98 5.90
C ALA A 45 -18.95 -4.01 5.03
N LEU A 46 -17.82 -3.64 4.41
CA LEU A 46 -16.96 -4.58 3.70
C LEU A 46 -16.37 -5.63 4.64
N LYS A 47 -15.80 -5.19 5.78
CA LYS A 47 -15.32 -6.09 6.83
C LYS A 47 -16.38 -7.13 7.22
N MET A 48 -17.61 -6.70 7.52
CA MET A 48 -18.70 -7.60 7.92
C MET A 48 -19.14 -8.54 6.80
N HIS A 49 -19.25 -8.02 5.57
CA HIS A 49 -19.66 -8.81 4.41
C HIS A 49 -18.63 -9.90 4.08
N ASP A 50 -17.36 -9.56 4.13
CA ASP A 50 -16.24 -10.42 3.76
C ASP A 50 -15.81 -11.34 4.92
N GLY A 51 -16.28 -11.08 6.15
CA GLY A 51 -15.85 -11.79 7.34
C GLY A 51 -14.38 -11.52 7.70
N ALA A 52 -13.88 -10.33 7.36
CA ALA A 52 -12.51 -9.93 7.65
C ALA A 52 -12.33 -9.49 9.12
N SER A 53 -11.10 -9.58 9.63
CA SER A 53 -10.75 -9.17 10.99
C SER A 53 -10.41 -7.69 11.14
N PHE A 54 -10.33 -6.95 10.04
CA PHE A 54 -9.87 -5.56 9.98
C PHE A 54 -10.70 -4.74 8.99
N CYS A 55 -10.65 -3.42 9.16
CA CYS A 55 -11.15 -2.44 8.20
C CYS A 55 -10.01 -2.01 7.26
N GLU A 56 -10.23 -2.01 5.95
CA GLU A 56 -9.26 -1.57 4.94
C GLU A 56 -9.62 -0.18 4.41
N LEU A 57 -8.62 0.71 4.28
CA LEU A 57 -8.76 2.05 3.72
C LEU A 57 -7.45 2.51 3.06
N PRO A 58 -7.47 3.44 2.08
CA PRO A 58 -8.61 3.72 1.21
C PRO A 58 -8.90 2.55 0.25
N PHE A 59 -9.97 2.67 -0.52
CA PHE A 59 -10.38 1.66 -1.51
C PHE A 59 -9.71 1.84 -2.90
N CYS A 60 -8.59 2.56 -2.96
CA CYS A 60 -7.87 2.88 -4.20
C CYS A 60 -6.41 3.24 -3.91
N HIS A 61 -5.59 3.37 -4.97
CA HIS A 61 -4.17 3.75 -4.87
C HIS A 61 -3.90 5.11 -5.55
N THR A 62 -4.74 6.10 -5.25
CA THR A 62 -4.68 7.42 -5.91
C THR A 62 -4.53 8.60 -4.95
N VAL A 63 -4.66 8.38 -3.63
CA VAL A 63 -4.74 9.49 -2.66
C VAL A 63 -3.41 10.21 -2.49
N GLU A 64 -2.31 9.48 -2.58
CA GLU A 64 -0.95 10.00 -2.48
C GLU A 64 -0.62 10.87 -3.70
N ALA A 65 -0.90 10.35 -4.90
CA ALA A 65 -0.68 11.09 -6.14
C ALA A 65 -1.59 12.33 -6.26
N GLU A 66 -2.86 12.22 -5.84
CA GLU A 66 -3.77 13.36 -5.79
C GLU A 66 -3.31 14.43 -4.80
N ALA A 67 -2.80 14.04 -3.63
CA ALA A 67 -2.24 14.98 -2.65
C ALA A 67 -1.04 15.75 -3.21
N MET A 68 -0.34 15.19 -4.21
CA MET A 68 0.74 15.84 -4.97
C MET A 68 0.25 16.57 -6.23
N GLY A 69 -1.06 16.68 -6.45
CA GLY A 69 -1.67 17.43 -7.55
C GLY A 69 -2.17 16.57 -8.73
N GLY A 70 -2.08 15.24 -8.65
CA GLY A 70 -2.61 14.34 -9.68
C GLY A 70 -4.11 14.48 -9.91
N VAL A 71 -4.57 14.33 -11.15
CA VAL A 71 -5.98 14.51 -11.53
C VAL A 71 -6.71 13.18 -11.55
N ILE A 72 -7.74 13.05 -10.71
CA ILE A 72 -8.45 11.79 -10.49
C ILE A 72 -9.82 11.78 -11.19
N ASN A 73 -10.14 10.63 -11.79
CA ASN A 73 -11.50 10.25 -12.13
C ASN A 73 -11.99 9.31 -11.04
N TYR A 74 -12.87 9.81 -10.17
CA TYR A 74 -13.35 9.05 -9.01
C TYR A 74 -14.23 7.85 -9.38
N GLY A 75 -14.69 7.77 -10.63
CA GLY A 75 -15.49 6.66 -11.10
C GLY A 75 -16.80 6.50 -10.32
N ASN A 76 -17.15 5.24 -10.08
CA ASN A 76 -18.34 4.82 -9.36
C ASN A 76 -18.02 3.54 -8.57
N GLU A 77 -19.05 2.90 -8.01
CA GLU A 77 -18.91 1.67 -7.24
C GLU A 77 -18.22 0.53 -7.99
N LYS A 78 -18.25 0.49 -9.34
CA LYS A 78 -17.66 -0.60 -10.14
C LYS A 78 -16.25 -0.35 -10.62
N THR A 79 -15.84 0.91 -10.70
CA THR A 79 -14.59 1.31 -11.38
C THR A 79 -13.63 2.08 -10.49
N GLY A 80 -14.11 2.61 -9.35
CA GLY A 80 -13.34 3.35 -8.37
C GLY A 80 -12.51 4.53 -8.89
N PRO A 81 -11.76 5.19 -7.98
CA PRO A 81 -10.83 6.25 -8.34
C PRO A 81 -9.63 5.75 -9.15
N ARG A 82 -9.31 6.46 -10.23
CA ARG A 82 -8.17 6.20 -11.13
C ARG A 82 -7.61 7.48 -11.75
N ALA A 83 -6.44 7.39 -12.37
CA ALA A 83 -5.86 8.49 -13.12
C ALA A 83 -6.83 8.98 -14.23
N LYS A 84 -7.02 10.30 -14.32
CA LYS A 84 -7.79 10.94 -15.39
C LYS A 84 -6.86 11.49 -16.46
N GLU A 85 -5.93 12.33 -16.04
CA GLU A 85 -4.97 13.05 -16.88
C GLU A 85 -3.62 13.10 -16.15
N TYR A 86 -2.53 13.06 -16.91
CA TYR A 86 -1.18 13.16 -16.35
C TYR A 86 -0.78 14.63 -16.19
N VAL A 87 -0.31 14.97 -15.00
CA VAL A 87 0.14 16.34 -14.68
C VAL A 87 1.59 16.57 -15.06
N CYS A 88 2.37 15.50 -15.20
CA CYS A 88 3.74 15.55 -15.68
C CYS A 88 3.85 14.94 -17.08
N THR A 89 4.66 15.57 -17.93
CA THR A 89 4.99 15.11 -19.29
C THR A 89 6.48 14.74 -19.43
N ALA A 90 7.30 15.14 -18.46
CA ALA A 90 8.71 14.79 -18.37
C ALA A 90 9.08 14.30 -16.95
N PRO A 91 10.03 13.36 -16.81
CA PRO A 91 10.45 12.86 -15.49
C PRO A 91 11.05 13.93 -14.56
N GLU A 92 11.68 14.96 -15.10
CA GLU A 92 12.27 16.06 -14.34
C GLU A 92 11.21 16.82 -13.52
N GLU A 93 10.02 17.01 -14.08
CA GLU A 93 8.89 17.72 -13.45
C GLU A 93 8.40 17.01 -12.18
N LEU A 94 8.68 15.70 -12.03
CA LEU A 94 8.31 14.93 -10.84
C LEU A 94 9.04 15.43 -9.59
N LEU A 95 10.23 16.02 -9.73
CA LEU A 95 10.98 16.59 -8.62
C LEU A 95 10.36 17.89 -8.10
N ASP A 96 9.68 18.62 -8.97
CA ASP A 96 9.04 19.90 -8.68
C ASP A 96 7.62 19.76 -8.10
N LEU A 97 7.07 18.54 -8.06
CA LEU A 97 5.75 18.29 -7.49
C LEU A 97 5.70 18.69 -6.00
N PRO A 98 4.56 19.27 -5.56
CA PRO A 98 4.39 19.67 -4.17
C PRO A 98 4.46 18.47 -3.23
N GLU A 99 4.87 18.73 -2.00
CA GLU A 99 4.76 17.77 -0.90
C GLU A 99 3.29 17.49 -0.58
N MET A 100 3.03 16.32 0.01
CA MET A 100 1.70 15.94 0.48
C MET A 100 1.32 16.76 1.72
N ASP A 101 0.14 17.38 1.68
CA ASP A 101 -0.45 18.10 2.82
C ASP A 101 -1.54 17.24 3.48
N PHE A 102 -1.18 16.54 4.55
CA PHE A 102 -2.05 15.58 5.24
C PHE A 102 -3.23 16.21 6.00
N ARG A 103 -3.45 17.52 5.87
CA ARG A 103 -4.53 18.27 6.54
C ARG A 103 -5.67 18.68 5.60
N LYS A 104 -5.58 18.33 4.32
CA LYS A 104 -6.61 18.64 3.31
C LYS A 104 -6.75 17.52 2.28
N GLY A 105 -7.83 17.59 1.50
CA GLY A 105 -8.11 16.63 0.44
C GLY A 105 -8.40 15.22 0.96
N ARG A 106 -8.52 14.25 0.05
CA ARG A 106 -8.91 12.88 0.42
C ARG A 106 -7.89 12.19 1.31
N ILE A 107 -6.60 12.50 1.20
CA ILE A 107 -5.58 11.92 2.08
C ILE A 107 -5.87 12.23 3.55
N HIS A 108 -6.37 13.44 3.86
CA HIS A 108 -6.80 13.80 5.21
C HIS A 108 -8.10 13.08 5.62
N GLU A 109 -9.06 12.98 4.72
CA GLU A 109 -10.33 12.27 4.95
C GLU A 109 -10.08 10.77 5.23
N VAL A 110 -9.11 10.16 4.56
CA VAL A 110 -8.65 8.78 4.86
C VAL A 110 -8.09 8.69 6.27
N LEU A 111 -7.22 9.60 6.67
CA LEU A 111 -6.64 9.63 8.02
C LEU A 111 -7.73 9.80 9.10
N LEU A 112 -8.71 10.68 8.87
CA LEU A 112 -9.87 10.84 9.75
C LEU A 112 -10.71 9.57 9.84
N ALA A 113 -10.93 8.88 8.71
CA ALA A 113 -11.68 7.62 8.68
C ALA A 113 -10.95 6.53 9.46
N CYS A 114 -9.63 6.41 9.30
CA CYS A 114 -8.79 5.53 10.11
C CYS A 114 -8.96 5.84 11.60
N GLN A 115 -8.83 7.11 12.01
CA GLN A 115 -8.97 7.51 13.41
C GLN A 115 -10.37 7.20 13.97
N ALA A 116 -11.42 7.43 13.19
CA ALA A 116 -12.79 7.12 13.61
C ALA A 116 -12.98 5.61 13.88
N LEU A 117 -12.52 4.77 12.95
CA LEU A 117 -12.56 3.31 13.11
C LEU A 117 -11.76 2.84 14.33
N ARG A 118 -10.54 3.36 14.51
CA ARG A 118 -9.70 3.02 15.67
C ARG A 118 -10.37 3.41 17.01
N ARG A 119 -11.07 4.54 17.07
CA ARG A 119 -11.84 4.95 18.26
C ARG A 119 -13.01 4.02 18.58
N GLU A 120 -13.56 3.35 17.57
CA GLU A 120 -14.60 2.34 17.74
C GLU A 120 -14.04 0.96 18.14
N GLY A 121 -12.72 0.82 18.24
CA GLY A 121 -12.05 -0.44 18.59
C GLY A 121 -11.74 -1.34 17.39
N GLU A 122 -11.90 -0.84 16.17
CA GLU A 122 -11.58 -1.59 14.96
C GLU A 122 -10.08 -1.62 14.68
N HIS A 123 -9.55 -2.72 14.13
CA HIS A 123 -8.21 -2.77 13.53
C HIS A 123 -8.24 -2.19 12.12
N VAL A 124 -7.22 -1.41 11.74
CA VAL A 124 -7.22 -0.70 10.45
C VAL A 124 -5.97 -1.02 9.65
N VAL A 125 -6.17 -1.52 8.44
CA VAL A 125 -5.12 -1.66 7.42
C VAL A 125 -5.19 -0.44 6.50
N LEU A 126 -4.20 0.44 6.61
CA LEU A 126 -4.01 1.55 5.68
C LEU A 126 -3.23 1.08 4.45
N GLN A 127 -3.82 1.17 3.27
CA GLN A 127 -3.16 0.96 2.00
C GLN A 127 -2.24 2.15 1.69
N VAL A 128 -0.96 1.86 1.47
CA VAL A 128 0.07 2.83 1.11
C VAL A 128 0.76 2.38 -0.18
N SER A 129 0.79 3.27 -1.14
CA SER A 129 1.28 3.02 -2.49
C SER A 129 2.78 3.29 -2.57
N GLY A 130 3.51 2.39 -3.24
CA GLY A 130 4.91 2.64 -3.59
C GLY A 130 5.08 3.56 -4.81
N PRO A 131 6.33 3.95 -5.12
CA PRO A 131 6.62 4.95 -6.13
C PRO A 131 6.03 4.67 -7.51
N PHE A 132 6.11 3.45 -8.05
CA PHE A 132 5.59 3.19 -9.40
C PHE A 132 4.07 3.32 -9.47
N THR A 133 3.36 2.87 -8.44
CA THR A 133 1.90 3.01 -8.35
C THR A 133 1.48 4.47 -8.26
N ILE A 134 2.22 5.30 -7.51
CA ILE A 134 2.00 6.76 -7.47
C ILE A 134 2.27 7.39 -8.85
N LEU A 135 3.40 7.02 -9.48
CA LEU A 135 3.80 7.54 -10.79
C LEU A 135 2.76 7.22 -11.88
N ASN A 136 2.09 6.08 -11.81
CA ASN A 136 1.03 5.69 -12.74
C ASN A 136 -0.18 6.64 -12.76
N VAL A 137 -0.28 7.55 -11.80
CA VAL A 137 -1.30 8.63 -11.78
C VAL A 137 -0.72 9.96 -12.25
N LEU A 138 0.57 10.19 -12.04
CA LEU A 138 1.22 11.49 -12.26
C LEU A 138 1.76 11.64 -13.69
N ILE A 139 2.28 10.57 -14.28
CA ILE A 139 2.97 10.58 -15.57
C ILE A 139 2.70 9.29 -16.36
N ASP A 140 2.66 9.39 -17.69
CA ASP A 140 2.58 8.23 -18.56
C ASP A 140 3.79 7.30 -18.34
N ALA A 141 3.52 6.03 -18.01
CA ALA A 141 4.51 5.01 -17.70
C ALA A 141 5.62 4.88 -18.77
N LYS A 142 5.34 5.22 -20.04
CA LYS A 142 6.35 5.21 -21.10
C LYS A 142 7.55 6.13 -20.80
N TYR A 143 7.31 7.27 -20.15
CA TYR A 143 8.35 8.21 -19.77
C TYR A 143 9.16 7.70 -18.59
N VAL A 144 8.50 7.06 -17.62
CA VAL A 144 9.16 6.39 -16.47
C VAL A 144 10.11 5.31 -16.97
N PHE A 145 9.64 4.37 -17.79
CA PHE A 145 10.49 3.28 -18.30
C PHE A 145 11.60 3.76 -19.24
N LYS A 146 11.40 4.88 -19.95
CA LYS A 146 12.45 5.52 -20.75
C LYS A 146 13.51 6.15 -19.85
N ALA A 147 13.09 6.86 -18.81
CA ALA A 147 13.97 7.52 -17.85
C ALA A 147 14.79 6.52 -17.04
N MET A 148 14.19 5.44 -16.55
CA MET A 148 14.89 4.35 -15.86
C MET A 148 16.08 3.81 -16.65
N ARG A 149 15.97 3.75 -17.99
CA ARG A 149 17.04 3.28 -18.87
C ARG A 149 18.05 4.35 -19.28
N LYS A 150 17.63 5.62 -19.36
CA LYS A 150 18.44 6.71 -19.96
C LYS A 150 18.97 7.71 -18.95
N LYS A 151 18.33 7.82 -17.80
CA LYS A 151 18.58 8.77 -16.71
C LYS A 151 18.37 8.07 -15.34
N PRO A 152 19.12 6.99 -15.04
CA PRO A 152 18.91 6.22 -13.82
C PRO A 152 19.10 7.05 -12.54
N ASP A 153 20.09 7.95 -12.52
CA ASP A 153 20.34 8.82 -11.35
C ASP A 153 19.15 9.77 -11.08
N LEU A 154 18.59 10.38 -12.13
CA LEU A 154 17.37 11.19 -12.01
C LEU A 154 16.21 10.37 -11.44
N MET A 155 16.02 9.14 -11.93
CA MET A 155 14.93 8.30 -11.42
C MET A 155 15.15 7.87 -9.97
N LYS A 156 16.40 7.68 -9.55
CA LYS A 156 16.74 7.43 -8.15
C LYS A 156 16.34 8.61 -7.28
N ASP A 157 16.63 9.84 -7.71
CA ASP A 157 16.21 11.05 -6.99
C ASP A 157 14.68 11.15 -6.91
N VAL A 158 13.97 10.83 -8.00
CA VAL A 158 12.50 10.76 -8.02
C VAL A 158 11.97 9.72 -7.04
N PHE A 159 12.55 8.52 -7.01
CA PHE A 159 12.12 7.49 -6.07
C PHE A 159 12.35 7.91 -4.62
N TRP A 160 13.48 8.53 -4.31
CA TRP A 160 13.75 9.02 -2.97
C TRP A 160 12.85 10.18 -2.56
N LYS A 161 12.54 11.12 -3.46
CA LYS A 161 11.52 12.15 -3.20
C LYS A 161 10.16 11.53 -2.85
N LEU A 162 9.69 10.57 -3.65
CA LEU A 162 8.42 9.89 -3.38
C LEU A 162 8.49 9.05 -2.11
N GLY A 163 9.61 8.36 -1.87
CA GLY A 163 9.84 7.58 -0.66
C GLY A 163 9.80 8.43 0.61
N ASP A 164 10.40 9.61 0.59
CA ASP A 164 10.36 10.52 1.75
C ASP A 164 8.92 10.99 2.05
N GLU A 165 8.10 11.27 1.01
CA GLU A 165 6.68 11.58 1.18
C GLU A 165 5.84 10.38 1.65
N ILE A 166 6.12 9.18 1.14
CA ILE A 166 5.47 7.94 1.58
C ILE A 166 5.77 7.69 3.06
N LEU A 167 7.03 7.83 3.48
CA LEU A 167 7.43 7.65 4.88
C LEU A 167 6.75 8.67 5.79
N ARG A 168 6.69 9.94 5.38
CA ARG A 168 5.94 10.98 6.09
C ARG A 168 4.45 10.62 6.23
N PHE A 169 3.85 10.05 5.19
CA PHE A 169 2.45 9.62 5.25
C PHE A 169 2.26 8.47 6.24
N MET A 170 3.15 7.49 6.24
CA MET A 170 3.13 6.38 7.21
C MET A 170 3.29 6.88 8.65
N GLU A 171 4.23 7.80 8.89
CA GLU A 171 4.43 8.42 10.21
C GLU A 171 3.23 9.26 10.66
N GLU A 172 2.59 9.98 9.72
CA GLU A 172 1.37 10.74 10.00
C GLU A 172 0.21 9.81 10.34
N ALA A 173 0.01 8.74 9.56
CA ALA A 173 -1.04 7.74 9.79
C ALA A 173 -1.01 7.15 11.20
N ARG A 174 0.19 6.93 11.75
CA ARG A 174 0.37 6.49 13.13
C ARG A 174 -0.24 7.44 14.16
N LYS A 175 -0.15 8.76 13.93
CA LYS A 175 -0.77 9.79 14.80
C LYS A 175 -2.31 9.72 14.78
N TYR A 176 -2.88 9.14 13.73
CA TYR A 176 -4.31 8.86 13.60
C TYR A 176 -4.69 7.46 14.12
N GLY A 177 -3.75 6.73 14.73
CA GLY A 177 -3.99 5.46 15.41
C GLY A 177 -3.91 4.22 14.51
N VAL A 178 -3.47 4.36 13.25
CA VAL A 178 -3.29 3.23 12.33
C VAL A 178 -2.26 2.25 12.91
N ASP A 179 -2.65 0.98 12.99
CA ASP A 179 -1.85 -0.10 13.58
C ASP A 179 -1.30 -1.09 12.55
N MET A 180 -1.86 -1.11 11.35
CA MET A 180 -1.36 -1.88 10.22
C MET A 180 -1.27 -1.04 8.95
N ILE A 181 -0.15 -1.13 8.23
CA ILE A 181 0.06 -0.48 6.93
C ILE A 181 0.36 -1.52 5.88
N SER A 182 -0.45 -1.61 4.83
CA SER A 182 -0.20 -2.43 3.65
C SER A 182 0.58 -1.61 2.61
N TYR A 183 1.89 -1.83 2.53
CA TYR A 183 2.75 -1.19 1.53
C TYR A 183 2.79 -2.01 0.24
N ALA A 184 2.34 -1.41 -0.87
CA ALA A 184 2.27 -2.09 -2.16
C ALA A 184 2.70 -1.19 -3.33
N ASP A 185 3.62 -1.72 -4.15
CA ASP A 185 4.03 -1.08 -5.41
C ASP A 185 3.75 -1.99 -6.61
N SER A 186 2.48 -2.32 -6.81
CA SER A 186 2.03 -3.29 -7.82
C SER A 186 2.50 -2.96 -9.24
N SER A 187 2.59 -1.67 -9.56
CA SER A 187 3.02 -1.17 -10.87
C SER A 187 4.53 -1.35 -11.13
N GLY A 188 5.31 -1.55 -10.06
CA GLY A 188 6.74 -1.87 -10.09
C GLY A 188 7.03 -3.38 -10.01
N GLY A 189 6.02 -4.24 -10.19
CA GLY A 189 6.17 -5.69 -10.08
C GLY A 189 7.07 -6.32 -11.16
N LEU A 190 7.57 -7.53 -10.87
CA LEU A 190 8.46 -8.28 -11.77
C LEU A 190 7.88 -8.47 -13.17
N SER A 191 6.57 -8.74 -13.28
CA SER A 191 5.88 -8.94 -14.56
C SER A 191 5.87 -7.71 -15.47
N ILE A 192 6.06 -6.51 -14.90
CA ILE A 192 6.07 -5.24 -15.64
C ILE A 192 7.52 -4.80 -15.91
N LEU A 193 8.36 -4.79 -14.88
CA LEU A 193 9.74 -4.29 -14.97
C LEU A 193 10.71 -5.29 -15.62
N GLY A 194 10.41 -6.58 -15.52
CA GLY A 194 11.38 -7.63 -15.78
C GLY A 194 12.47 -7.73 -14.70
N PRO A 195 13.23 -8.83 -14.67
CA PRO A 195 14.13 -9.16 -13.56
C PRO A 195 15.24 -8.12 -13.33
N LYS A 196 15.86 -7.64 -14.41
CA LYS A 196 16.99 -6.69 -14.31
C LYS A 196 16.57 -5.35 -13.69
N MET A 197 15.42 -4.81 -14.10
CA MET A 197 14.97 -3.51 -13.58
C MET A 197 14.33 -3.65 -12.20
N ALA A 198 13.66 -4.78 -11.91
CA ALA A 198 13.19 -5.07 -10.57
C ALA A 198 14.35 -5.16 -9.56
N GLU A 199 15.44 -5.85 -9.92
CA GLU A 199 16.66 -5.90 -9.11
C GLU A 199 17.25 -4.50 -8.88
N GLN A 200 17.38 -3.70 -9.95
CA GLN A 200 17.87 -2.32 -9.85
C GLN A 200 17.03 -1.50 -8.87
N VAL A 201 15.70 -1.57 -8.96
CA VAL A 201 14.80 -0.84 -8.06
C VAL A 201 15.01 -1.26 -6.60
N VAL A 202 15.24 -2.55 -6.35
CA VAL A 202 15.53 -3.02 -4.99
C VAL A 202 16.83 -2.43 -4.44
N GLU A 203 17.89 -2.45 -5.24
CA GLU A 203 19.21 -1.94 -4.84
C GLU A 203 19.23 -0.41 -4.68
N ASP A 204 18.61 0.33 -5.62
CA ASP A 204 18.65 1.78 -5.64
C ASP A 204 17.71 2.44 -4.63
N PHE A 205 16.61 1.76 -4.30
CA PHE A 205 15.52 2.34 -3.51
C PHE A 205 14.92 1.38 -2.49
N THR A 206 14.25 0.29 -2.90
CA THR A 206 13.31 -0.45 -2.03
C THR A 206 13.95 -0.91 -0.73
N TYR A 207 15.15 -1.47 -0.80
CA TYR A 207 15.82 -1.96 0.39
C TYR A 207 16.21 -0.82 1.35
N GLY A 208 16.80 0.26 0.84
CA GLY A 208 17.17 1.42 1.65
C GLY A 208 15.95 2.11 2.25
N PHE A 209 14.88 2.24 1.47
CA PHE A 209 13.60 2.79 1.92
C PHE A 209 13.01 1.97 3.05
N LEU A 210 12.93 0.64 2.89
CA LEU A 210 12.36 -0.23 3.92
C LEU A 210 13.20 -0.25 5.21
N LYS A 211 14.53 -0.07 5.14
CA LYS A 211 15.32 0.15 6.38
C LYS A 211 14.92 1.43 7.11
N ARG A 212 14.70 2.54 6.38
CA ARG A 212 14.18 3.76 7.00
C ARG A 212 12.80 3.54 7.60
N VAL A 213 11.93 2.78 6.92
CA VAL A 213 10.61 2.42 7.47
C VAL A 213 10.76 1.60 8.75
N GLU A 214 11.64 0.59 8.77
CA GLU A 214 11.91 -0.23 9.95
C GLU A 214 12.33 0.63 11.14
N GLU A 215 13.31 1.52 10.94
CA GLU A 215 13.82 2.42 11.98
C GLU A 215 12.77 3.41 12.51
N ARG A 216 11.84 3.87 11.68
CA ARG A 216 10.86 4.91 12.04
C ARG A 216 9.55 4.37 12.59
N MET A 217 9.20 3.13 12.25
CA MET A 217 7.91 2.51 12.59
C MET A 217 8.04 1.41 13.66
N GLU A 218 9.26 1.15 14.15
CA GLU A 218 9.55 0.08 15.11
C GLU A 218 8.61 0.12 16.34
N GLY A 219 8.08 -1.04 16.71
CA GLY A 219 7.39 -1.27 17.99
C GLY A 219 5.94 -0.79 18.08
N GLU A 220 5.41 -0.09 17.08
CA GLU A 220 4.07 0.52 17.18
C GLU A 220 3.10 0.09 16.06
N THR A 221 3.60 -0.04 14.82
CA THR A 221 2.78 -0.32 13.65
C THR A 221 3.35 -1.49 12.87
N LEU A 222 2.52 -2.46 12.49
CA LEU A 222 2.94 -3.53 11.61
C LEU A 222 2.90 -3.06 10.14
N VAL A 223 4.00 -3.24 9.41
CA VAL A 223 4.01 -2.98 7.97
C VAL A 223 3.90 -4.32 7.22
N LEU A 224 2.80 -4.49 6.50
CA LEU A 224 2.53 -5.61 5.63
C LEU A 224 3.07 -5.31 4.24
N LEU A 225 4.17 -5.95 3.87
CA LEU A 225 4.74 -5.84 2.55
C LEU A 225 3.92 -6.69 1.57
N CYS A 226 3.57 -6.08 0.43
CA CYS A 226 3.06 -6.83 -0.70
C CYS A 226 3.99 -8.02 -1.01
N PRO A 227 3.48 -9.24 -1.23
CA PRO A 227 4.32 -10.40 -1.53
C PRO A 227 5.26 -10.22 -2.73
N LYS A 228 4.88 -9.39 -3.71
CA LYS A 228 5.76 -9.02 -4.84
C LYS A 228 7.03 -8.31 -4.34
N THR A 229 6.89 -7.37 -3.40
CA THR A 229 8.00 -6.68 -2.76
C THR A 229 8.83 -7.65 -1.93
N THR A 230 8.19 -8.48 -1.11
CA THR A 230 8.87 -9.51 -0.32
C THR A 230 9.71 -10.43 -1.20
N PHE A 231 9.15 -10.97 -2.28
CA PHE A 231 9.86 -11.88 -3.18
C PHE A 231 10.99 -11.21 -3.95
N ALA A 232 10.86 -9.92 -4.28
CA ALA A 232 11.96 -9.13 -4.83
C ALA A 232 13.13 -9.02 -3.84
N LEU A 233 12.86 -8.75 -2.54
CA LEU A 233 13.88 -8.72 -1.50
C LEU A 233 14.54 -10.09 -1.26
N LEU A 234 13.75 -11.16 -1.26
CA LEU A 234 14.28 -12.53 -1.13
C LEU A 234 15.17 -12.92 -2.32
N GLY A 235 14.72 -12.64 -3.55
CA GLY A 235 15.48 -12.95 -4.77
C GLY A 235 16.82 -12.19 -4.84
N THR A 236 16.84 -10.95 -4.37
CA THR A 236 18.04 -10.11 -4.27
C THR A 236 18.86 -10.34 -3.00
N LYS A 237 18.45 -11.27 -2.12
CA LYS A 237 19.12 -11.58 -0.84
C LYS A 237 19.25 -10.36 0.08
N LYS A 238 18.25 -9.50 0.09
CA LYS A 238 18.14 -8.33 0.98
C LYS A 238 17.22 -8.58 2.17
N ALA A 239 16.49 -9.69 2.15
CA ALA A 239 15.68 -10.13 3.26
C ALA A 239 15.67 -11.66 3.37
N GLU A 240 15.24 -12.14 4.53
CA GLU A 240 14.89 -13.53 4.78
C GLU A 240 13.52 -13.62 5.47
N LEU A 241 12.88 -14.79 5.39
CA LEU A 241 11.65 -15.06 6.11
C LEU A 241 11.96 -15.83 7.41
N LEU A 242 11.47 -15.32 8.54
CA LEU A 242 11.60 -15.98 9.83
C LEU A 242 10.24 -16.43 10.36
N ASP A 243 10.21 -17.60 10.98
CA ASP A 243 9.01 -18.11 11.64
C ASP A 243 8.74 -17.37 12.94
N ALA A 244 7.52 -16.87 13.09
CA ALA A 244 6.96 -16.40 14.35
C ALA A 244 5.77 -17.28 14.73
N ARG A 245 5.77 -17.75 15.99
CA ARG A 245 4.69 -18.57 16.54
C ARG A 245 3.52 -17.68 16.93
N LEU A 246 2.33 -18.09 16.53
CA LEU A 246 1.06 -17.51 16.91
C LEU A 246 0.49 -18.23 18.14
N SER A 247 -0.49 -17.60 18.78
CA SER A 247 -1.25 -18.18 19.88
C SER A 247 -2.00 -19.47 19.50
N GLY A 248 -2.37 -19.60 18.23
CA GLY A 248 -3.03 -20.77 17.66
C GLY A 248 -3.23 -20.63 16.16
N PRO A 249 -3.89 -21.61 15.51
CA PRO A 249 -4.29 -21.49 14.12
C PRO A 249 -5.28 -20.32 13.94
N SER A 250 -5.06 -19.50 12.92
CA SER A 250 -5.90 -18.34 12.63
C SER A 250 -5.94 -18.04 11.14
N ASP A 251 -6.86 -17.15 10.76
CA ASP A 251 -6.79 -16.51 9.44
C ASP A 251 -5.62 -15.50 9.40
N TYR A 252 -5.16 -15.18 8.20
CA TYR A 252 -3.98 -14.33 8.01
C TYR A 252 -4.14 -12.92 8.59
N GLY A 253 -5.34 -12.35 8.47
CA GLY A 253 -5.66 -11.04 9.05
C GLY A 253 -5.52 -11.01 10.57
N GLU A 254 -6.09 -12.02 11.26
CA GLU A 254 -5.95 -12.18 12.71
C GLU A 254 -4.50 -12.39 13.14
N ALA A 255 -3.73 -13.17 12.37
CA ALA A 255 -2.31 -13.34 12.62
C ALA A 255 -1.53 -12.03 12.48
N CYS A 256 -1.88 -11.19 11.51
CA CYS A 256 -1.27 -9.87 11.37
C CYS A 256 -1.61 -8.96 12.55
N ILE A 257 -2.87 -8.97 13.01
CA ILE A 257 -3.27 -8.25 14.24
C ILE A 257 -2.46 -8.73 15.45
N GLU A 258 -2.30 -10.05 15.62
CA GLU A 258 -1.48 -10.61 16.70
C GLU A 258 -0.01 -10.16 16.63
N MET A 259 0.50 -9.84 15.44
CA MET A 259 1.89 -9.42 15.21
C MET A 259 2.12 -7.90 15.35
N VAL A 260 1.07 -7.09 15.51
CA VAL A 260 1.20 -5.66 15.79
C VAL A 260 2.05 -5.45 17.04
N GLY A 261 3.07 -4.60 16.93
CA GLY A 261 4.04 -4.32 18.00
C GLY A 261 5.04 -5.45 18.30
N LYS A 262 4.94 -6.61 17.64
CA LYS A 262 5.87 -7.75 17.83
C LYS A 262 6.93 -7.86 16.73
N THR A 263 6.69 -7.26 15.57
CA THR A 263 7.62 -7.24 14.44
C THR A 263 7.37 -6.01 13.57
N GLY A 264 8.39 -5.56 12.83
CA GLY A 264 8.24 -4.48 11.86
C GLY A 264 7.54 -4.92 10.58
N PHE A 265 7.85 -6.12 10.07
CA PHE A 265 7.36 -6.57 8.76
C PHE A 265 6.82 -7.99 8.73
N VAL A 266 5.71 -8.14 8.00
CA VAL A 266 5.23 -9.42 7.45
C VAL A 266 5.02 -9.25 5.95
N GLY A 267 4.99 -10.36 5.21
CA GLY A 267 4.78 -10.24 3.76
C GLY A 267 4.79 -11.55 2.99
N GLN A 268 4.45 -12.66 3.66
CA GLN A 268 4.37 -13.99 3.02
C GLN A 268 3.15 -14.15 2.12
N MET A 269 2.08 -13.40 2.39
CA MET A 269 0.80 -13.48 1.72
C MET A 269 0.18 -12.09 1.62
N CYS A 270 -0.71 -11.90 0.65
CA CYS A 270 -1.43 -10.65 0.52
C CYS A 270 -2.49 -10.56 1.62
N ILE A 271 -2.59 -9.42 2.29
CA ILE A 271 -3.62 -9.17 3.32
C ILE A 271 -5.04 -9.27 2.78
N LYS A 272 -5.22 -9.04 1.47
CA LYS A 272 -6.50 -9.22 0.76
C LYS A 272 -6.92 -10.69 0.62
N ASN A 273 -6.02 -11.64 0.90
CA ASN A 273 -6.36 -13.06 1.04
C ASN A 273 -6.96 -13.34 2.42
N ILE A 274 -8.12 -12.75 2.67
CA ILE A 274 -8.81 -12.75 3.97
C ILE A 274 -9.14 -14.15 4.51
N HIS A 275 -9.23 -15.16 3.64
CA HIS A 275 -9.53 -16.55 4.02
C HIS A 275 -8.30 -17.46 4.03
N TYR A 276 -7.09 -16.90 3.91
CA TYR A 276 -5.86 -17.67 4.03
C TYR A 276 -5.64 -18.12 5.47
N LYS A 277 -5.59 -19.43 5.68
CA LYS A 277 -5.44 -20.04 7.01
C LYS A 277 -4.00 -20.42 7.32
N LEU A 278 -3.58 -20.13 8.55
CA LEU A 278 -2.30 -20.55 9.11
C LEU A 278 -2.51 -21.74 10.06
N GLU A 279 -2.76 -22.92 9.50
CA GLU A 279 -3.12 -24.13 10.26
C GLU A 279 -2.05 -24.55 11.30
N ASN A 280 -0.78 -24.25 11.02
CA ASN A 280 0.34 -24.61 11.89
C ASN A 280 0.66 -23.56 12.97
N ALA A 281 -0.17 -22.52 13.11
CA ALA A 281 0.05 -21.40 14.04
C ALA A 281 1.42 -20.71 13.84
N VAL A 282 1.82 -20.54 12.58
CA VAL A 282 3.09 -19.91 12.19
C VAL A 282 2.84 -18.88 11.11
N ILE A 283 3.29 -17.65 11.36
CA ILE A 283 3.38 -16.58 10.37
C ILE A 283 4.86 -16.32 10.05
N LYS A 284 5.17 -16.07 8.78
CA LYS A 284 6.51 -15.63 8.37
C LYS A 284 6.61 -14.11 8.46
N THR A 285 7.54 -13.66 9.30
CA THR A 285 7.99 -12.26 9.37
C THR A 285 9.09 -12.04 8.33
N VAL A 286 9.24 -10.79 7.88
CA VAL A 286 10.30 -10.40 6.94
C VAL A 286 11.40 -9.72 7.72
N LYS A 287 12.62 -10.26 7.66
CA LYS A 287 13.79 -9.66 8.28
C LYS A 287 14.71 -9.11 7.19
N LEU A 288 14.99 -7.81 7.24
CA LEU A 288 15.96 -7.17 6.36
C LEU A 288 17.39 -7.54 6.76
N MET A 289 18.31 -7.56 5.80
CA MET A 289 19.73 -7.92 6.00
C MET A 289 20.65 -6.70 6.18
#